data_AF-A0AB35YH42-F1
#
_entry.id   AF-A0AB35YH42-F1
#
_cell.length_a   1.000
_cell.length_b   1.000
_cell.length_c   1.000
_cell.angle_alpha   90.00
_cell.angle_beta   90.00
_cell.angle_gamma   90.00
#
_symmetry.space_group_name_H-M   'P 1'
#
loop_
_entity.id
_entity.type
_entity.pdbx_description
1 polymer ?
#
loop_
_entity_poly.entity_id
_entity_poly.type
_entity_poly.pdbx_seq_one_letter_code
_entity_poly.pdbx_strand_id
1 'polypeptide(L)'
;MTVTGNLVGEVMKEIRGNETQLRFGFDFGVGREAISKYENGRSKVPADISKSIVEKFDDPKFALAVQHQYTGTGPIWLNGPNVDLHRCSVREKTIEELQEALDSITSTSLAKPSDAIEHYERKNIMDMIEEAVEAATALANFIAVTTEHLGISYTGVWMDHYKYLQKEGFIK
;
A
#
# COMPACT_ATOMS: atom_id res chain seq x y z
N MET A 1 8.48 -9.46 14.81
CA MET A 1 7.61 -8.30 15.03
C MET A 1 6.95 -7.98 13.70
N THR A 2 5.63 -8.14 13.58
CA THR A 2 4.91 -7.67 12.38
C THR A 2 4.85 -6.15 12.46
N VAL A 3 5.49 -5.48 11.50
CA VAL A 3 5.64 -4.01 11.44
C VAL A 3 4.28 -3.28 11.51
N THR A 4 3.18 -3.94 11.16
CA THR A 4 1.85 -3.35 10.96
C THR A 4 0.72 -3.97 11.79
N GLY A 5 1.01 -4.80 12.80
CA GLY A 5 -0.04 -5.37 13.68
C GLY A 5 -1.18 -6.07 12.92
N ASN A 6 -2.44 -5.74 13.23
CA ASN A 6 -3.66 -6.23 12.56
C ASN A 6 -4.29 -5.15 11.65
N LEU A 7 -3.49 -4.46 10.82
CA LEU A 7 -3.97 -3.33 10.03
C LEU A 7 -5.20 -3.68 9.16
N VAL A 8 -5.21 -4.84 8.48
CA VAL A 8 -6.37 -5.25 7.67
C VAL A 8 -7.64 -5.38 8.50
N GLY A 9 -7.58 -6.02 9.69
CA GLY A 9 -8.75 -6.16 10.55
C GLY A 9 -9.18 -4.84 11.20
N GLU A 10 -8.25 -3.95 11.53
CA GLU A 10 -8.54 -2.61 12.03
C GLU A 10 -9.29 -1.78 10.98
N VAL A 11 -8.79 -1.76 9.74
CA VAL A 11 -9.42 -1.03 8.63
C VAL A 11 -10.76 -1.68 8.24
N MET A 12 -10.85 -3.01 8.27
CA MET A 12 -12.13 -3.72 8.09
C MET A 12 -13.18 -3.26 9.11
N LYS A 13 -12.77 -3.05 10.37
CA LYS A 13 -13.65 -2.56 11.43
C LYS A 13 -14.08 -1.11 11.19
N GLU A 14 -13.19 -0.28 10.68
CA GLU A 14 -13.50 1.11 10.28
C GLU A 14 -14.51 1.14 9.13
N ILE A 15 -14.29 0.33 8.08
CA ILE A 15 -15.20 0.18 6.94
C ILE A 15 -16.59 -0.30 7.39
N ARG A 16 -16.65 -1.27 8.31
CA ARG A 16 -17.92 -1.73 8.88
C ARG A 16 -18.67 -0.60 9.60
N GLY A 17 -17.93 0.33 10.21
CA GLY A 17 -18.48 1.43 10.99
C GLY A 17 -19.44 0.93 12.09
N ASN A 18 -20.68 1.42 12.03
CA ASN A 18 -21.72 1.11 13.01
C ASN A 18 -22.53 -0.16 12.69
N GLU A 19 -22.30 -0.82 11.55
CA GLU A 19 -23.02 -2.06 11.24
C GLU A 19 -22.61 -3.19 12.18
N THR A 20 -23.53 -4.10 12.48
CA THR A 20 -23.18 -5.28 13.29
C THR A 20 -22.27 -6.22 12.49
N GLN A 21 -21.37 -6.92 13.17
CA GLN A 21 -20.50 -7.94 12.56
C GLN A 21 -21.29 -9.02 11.81
N LEU A 22 -22.51 -9.35 12.27
CA LEU A 22 -23.37 -10.32 11.58
C LEU A 22 -23.87 -9.76 10.25
N ARG A 23 -24.36 -8.51 10.23
CA ARG A 23 -24.86 -7.87 9.01
C ARG A 23 -23.75 -7.71 7.98
N PHE A 24 -22.60 -7.21 8.42
CA PHE A 24 -21.42 -7.05 7.57
C PHE A 24 -20.96 -8.39 6.98
N GLY A 25 -20.98 -9.46 7.79
CA GLY A 25 -20.61 -10.80 7.35
C GLY A 25 -21.50 -11.36 6.23
N PHE A 26 -22.77 -10.98 6.17
CA PHE A 26 -23.68 -11.43 5.10
C PHE A 26 -23.26 -10.99 3.71
N ASP A 27 -22.63 -9.82 3.59
CA ASP A 27 -22.16 -9.31 2.31
C ASP A 27 -21.03 -10.15 1.70
N PHE A 28 -20.35 -10.93 2.55
CA PHE A 28 -19.16 -11.71 2.20
C PHE A 28 -19.34 -13.21 2.47
N GLY A 29 -20.54 -13.65 2.84
CA GLY A 29 -20.82 -15.07 3.13
C GLY A 29 -20.07 -15.62 4.34
N VAL A 30 -19.71 -14.76 5.30
CA VAL A 30 -18.96 -15.14 6.51
C VAL A 30 -19.77 -14.92 7.78
N GLY A 31 -19.67 -15.86 8.72
CA GLY A 31 -20.34 -15.75 10.03
C GLY A 31 -19.73 -14.65 10.91
N ARG A 32 -20.54 -14.15 11.85
CA ARG A 32 -20.15 -13.11 12.83
C ARG A 32 -18.85 -13.44 13.58
N GLU A 33 -18.66 -14.70 13.94
CA GLU A 33 -17.49 -15.19 14.66
C GLU A 33 -16.21 -15.04 13.82
N ALA A 34 -16.29 -15.22 12.51
CA ALA A 34 -15.17 -15.03 11.59
C ALA A 34 -14.80 -13.54 11.51
N ILE A 35 -15.80 -12.67 11.29
CA ILE A 35 -15.62 -11.21 11.29
C ILE A 35 -14.96 -10.74 12.61
N SER A 36 -15.44 -11.25 13.75
CA SER A 36 -14.84 -10.97 15.05
C SER A 36 -13.37 -11.40 15.13
N LYS A 37 -13.01 -12.57 14.62
CA LYS A 37 -11.61 -13.02 14.59
C LYS A 37 -10.73 -12.13 13.72
N TYR A 38 -11.25 -11.69 12.58
CA TYR A 38 -10.54 -10.82 11.64
C TYR A 38 -10.28 -9.43 12.24
N GLU A 39 -11.32 -8.77 12.75
CA GLU A 39 -11.19 -7.41 13.32
C GLU A 39 -10.27 -7.35 14.54
N ASN A 40 -10.13 -8.46 15.27
CA ASN A 40 -9.28 -8.55 16.46
C ASN A 40 -7.93 -9.24 16.19
N GLY A 41 -7.59 -9.56 14.95
CA GLY A 41 -6.29 -10.10 14.56
C GLY A 41 -6.05 -11.53 15.03
N ARG A 42 -7.10 -12.23 15.44
CA ARG A 42 -7.05 -13.66 15.82
C ARG A 42 -6.95 -14.56 14.60
N SER A 43 -7.31 -14.06 13.42
CA SER A 43 -7.15 -14.74 12.14
C SER A 43 -6.97 -13.68 11.05
N LYS A 44 -6.16 -13.98 10.03
CA LYS A 44 -6.08 -13.13 8.84
C LYS A 44 -7.42 -13.15 8.10
N VAL A 45 -7.80 -12.01 7.52
CA VAL A 45 -8.89 -11.99 6.52
C VAL A 45 -8.41 -12.83 5.33
N PRO A 46 -9.20 -13.78 4.78
CA PRO A 46 -8.86 -14.56 3.58
C PRO A 46 -8.85 -13.73 2.28
N ALA A 47 -8.14 -14.20 1.24
CA ALA A 47 -7.82 -13.38 0.05
C ALA A 47 -9.04 -13.06 -0.80
N ASP A 48 -9.93 -14.02 -0.95
CA ASP A 48 -11.24 -13.87 -1.58
C ASP A 48 -12.09 -12.82 -0.85
N ILE A 49 -12.16 -12.90 0.48
CA ILE A 49 -12.89 -11.93 1.30
C ILE A 49 -12.25 -10.53 1.22
N SER A 50 -10.93 -10.43 1.32
CA SER A 50 -10.19 -9.17 1.15
C SER A 50 -10.51 -8.54 -0.21
N LYS A 51 -10.48 -9.34 -1.28
CA LYS A 51 -10.80 -8.87 -2.63
C LYS A 51 -12.24 -8.35 -2.72
N SER A 52 -13.22 -9.08 -2.19
CA SER A 52 -14.61 -8.64 -2.19
C SER A 52 -14.84 -7.34 -1.39
N ILE A 53 -14.11 -7.14 -0.29
CA ILE A 53 -14.17 -5.87 0.47
C ILE A 53 -13.58 -4.73 -0.35
N VAL A 54 -12.42 -4.93 -1.00
CA VAL A 54 -11.81 -3.93 -1.90
C VAL A 54 -12.76 -3.57 -3.05
N GLU A 55 -13.37 -4.56 -3.69
CA GLU A 55 -14.32 -4.34 -4.79
C GLU A 55 -15.59 -3.59 -4.35
N LYS A 56 -16.07 -3.87 -3.13
CA LYS A 56 -17.31 -3.27 -2.62
C LYS A 56 -17.13 -1.85 -2.12
N PHE A 57 -16.03 -1.59 -1.40
CA PHE A 57 -15.83 -0.32 -0.69
C PHE A 57 -14.81 0.59 -1.36
N ASP A 58 -13.94 0.04 -2.23
CA ASP A 58 -12.90 0.79 -2.94
C ASP A 58 -12.03 1.65 -2.01
N ASP A 59 -11.81 1.15 -0.79
CA ASP A 59 -11.08 1.85 0.26
C ASP A 59 -9.56 1.73 0.02
N PRO A 60 -8.85 2.85 -0.24
CA PRO A 60 -7.42 2.81 -0.56
C PRO A 60 -6.56 2.27 0.59
N LYS A 61 -6.94 2.61 1.82
CA LYS A 61 -6.22 2.19 3.04
C LYS A 61 -6.31 0.67 3.20
N PHE A 62 -7.49 0.09 2.95
CA PHE A 62 -7.70 -1.34 2.99
C PHE A 62 -6.94 -2.06 1.87
N ALA A 63 -6.92 -1.51 0.65
CA ALA A 63 -6.18 -2.07 -0.46
C ALA A 63 -4.66 -2.17 -0.16
N LEU A 64 -4.06 -1.10 0.37
CA LEU A 64 -2.65 -1.09 0.80
C LEU A 64 -2.38 -2.09 1.94
N ALA A 65 -3.28 -2.15 2.94
CA ALA A 65 -3.16 -3.10 4.04
C ALA A 65 -3.22 -4.56 3.56
N VAL A 66 -4.10 -4.86 2.61
CA VAL A 66 -4.26 -6.18 2.00
C VAL A 66 -2.99 -6.59 1.24
N GLN A 67 -2.43 -5.69 0.42
CA GLN A 67 -1.18 -5.96 -0.29
C GLN A 67 -0.08 -6.43 0.68
N HIS A 68 0.16 -5.64 1.73
CA HIS A 68 1.17 -5.97 2.74
C HIS A 68 0.85 -7.27 3.51
N GLN A 69 -0.41 -7.56 3.83
CA GLN A 69 -0.79 -8.77 4.57
C GLN A 69 -0.37 -10.07 3.86
N TYR A 70 -0.45 -10.08 2.53
CA TYR A 70 -0.19 -11.28 1.73
C TYR A 70 1.25 -11.39 1.25
N THR A 71 1.93 -10.28 0.99
CA THR A 71 3.30 -10.31 0.44
C THR A 71 4.37 -10.02 1.49
N GLY A 72 4.01 -9.32 2.58
CA GLY A 72 4.98 -8.77 3.54
C GLY A 72 5.83 -7.64 2.96
N THR A 73 5.50 -7.13 1.76
CA THR A 73 6.28 -6.15 1.01
C THR A 73 5.36 -5.11 0.34
N GLY A 74 5.96 -4.04 -0.18
CA GLY A 74 5.25 -2.96 -0.85
C GLY A 74 4.79 -1.85 0.09
N PRO A 75 4.21 -0.77 -0.47
CA PRO A 75 3.76 0.38 0.30
C PRO A 75 2.72 0.03 1.37
N ILE A 76 2.79 0.72 2.50
CA ILE A 76 1.82 0.61 3.60
C ILE A 76 1.14 1.95 3.84
N TRP A 77 -0.09 1.91 4.36
CA TRP A 77 -0.77 3.11 4.81
C TRP A 77 -0.04 3.73 6.00
N LEU A 78 0.25 5.02 5.91
CA LEU A 78 0.96 5.75 6.96
C LEU A 78 -0.03 6.21 8.04
N ASN A 79 0.15 5.72 9.28
CA ASN A 79 -0.70 6.05 10.43
C ASN A 79 0.09 6.31 11.71
N GLY A 80 1.38 6.63 11.59
CA GLY A 80 2.25 6.94 12.72
C GLY A 80 2.00 8.35 13.30
N PRO A 81 2.54 8.64 14.50
CA PRO A 81 2.32 9.91 15.19
C PRO A 81 2.93 11.13 14.48
N ASN A 82 3.87 10.92 13.55
CA ASN A 82 4.54 11.97 12.77
C ASN A 82 3.93 12.16 11.38
N VAL A 83 2.79 11.52 11.10
CA VAL A 83 2.17 11.54 9.77
C VAL A 83 1.03 12.54 9.76
N ASP A 84 1.08 13.51 8.85
CA ASP A 84 -0.05 14.36 8.48
C ASP A 84 -0.60 13.93 7.12
N LEU A 85 -1.81 13.36 7.13
CA LEU A 85 -2.50 12.89 5.93
C LEU A 85 -3.30 13.98 5.21
N HIS A 86 -3.15 15.25 5.59
CA HIS A 86 -3.66 16.33 4.77
C HIS A 86 -3.02 16.29 3.38
N ARG A 87 -3.84 16.34 2.32
CA ARG A 87 -3.40 16.19 0.91
C ARG A 87 -2.21 17.07 0.51
N CYS A 88 -2.07 18.27 1.06
CA CYS A 88 -0.92 19.13 0.78
C CYS A 88 0.35 18.58 1.44
N SER A 89 0.27 18.12 2.69
CA SER A 89 1.40 17.55 3.44
C SER A 89 1.90 16.27 2.77
N VAL A 90 0.97 15.41 2.34
CA VAL A 90 1.30 14.19 1.58
C VAL A 90 1.94 14.53 0.24
N ARG A 91 1.46 15.56 -0.46
CA ARG A 91 2.09 16.03 -1.70
C ARG A 91 3.53 16.50 -1.46
N GLU A 92 3.77 17.35 -0.46
CA GLU A 92 5.12 17.85 -0.16
C GLU A 92 6.07 16.71 0.18
N LYS A 93 5.64 15.78 1.05
CA LYS A 93 6.47 14.60 1.37
C LYS A 93 6.71 13.73 0.15
N THR A 94 5.74 13.58 -0.74
CA THR A 94 5.94 12.83 -1.99
C THR A 94 6.96 13.49 -2.91
N ILE A 95 7.00 14.83 -2.98
CA ILE A 95 7.98 15.55 -3.78
C ILE A 95 9.39 15.38 -3.19
N GLU A 96 9.53 15.50 -1.87
CA GLU A 96 10.79 15.28 -1.15
C GLU A 96 11.36 13.89 -1.46
N GLU A 97 10.57 12.85 -1.24
CA GLU A 97 10.97 11.44 -1.42
C GLU A 97 11.31 11.10 -2.88
N LEU A 98 10.55 11.66 -3.84
CA LEU A 98 10.86 11.50 -5.26
C LEU A 98 12.18 12.17 -5.64
N GLN A 99 12.49 13.31 -5.04
CA GLN A 99 13.73 14.02 -5.29
C GLN A 99 14.92 13.27 -4.68
N GLU A 100 14.79 12.77 -3.44
CA GLU A 100 15.81 11.95 -2.77
C GLU A 100 16.12 10.68 -3.56
N ALA A 101 15.08 9.96 -4.01
CA ALA A 101 15.25 8.79 -4.87
C ALA A 101 15.91 9.13 -6.21
N LEU A 102 15.51 10.22 -6.87
CA LEU A 102 16.12 10.64 -8.13
C LEU A 102 17.60 11.00 -7.97
N ASP A 103 17.94 11.76 -6.93
CA ASP A 103 19.30 12.17 -6.64
C ASP A 103 20.19 10.95 -6.31
N SER A 104 19.67 10.01 -5.53
CA SER A 104 20.37 8.77 -5.18
C SER A 104 20.60 7.86 -6.40
N ILE A 105 19.58 7.70 -7.26
CA ILE A 105 19.70 6.95 -8.53
C ILE A 105 20.73 7.60 -9.46
N THR A 106 20.75 8.93 -9.53
CA THR A 106 21.64 9.68 -10.43
C THR A 106 23.09 9.64 -9.95
N SER A 107 23.30 9.60 -8.63
CA SER A 107 24.64 9.63 -8.02
C SER A 107 25.27 8.25 -7.83
N THR A 108 24.49 7.17 -7.91
CA THR A 108 24.96 5.79 -7.68
C THR A 108 25.32 5.08 -8.98
N SER A 109 26.59 4.65 -9.12
CA SER A 109 27.04 3.89 -10.29
C SER A 109 26.65 2.41 -10.20
N LEU A 110 25.96 1.90 -11.22
CA LEU A 110 25.63 0.49 -11.41
C LEU A 110 26.45 -0.17 -12.53
N ALA A 111 27.56 0.45 -12.96
CA ALA A 111 28.31 0.01 -14.13
C ALA A 111 29.13 -1.28 -13.90
N LYS A 112 29.44 -1.61 -12.64
CA LYS A 112 30.24 -2.80 -12.29
C LYS A 112 29.35 -4.06 -12.20
N PRO A 113 29.82 -5.23 -12.65
CA PRO A 113 29.14 -6.49 -12.38
C PRO A 113 29.20 -6.83 -10.87
N SER A 114 28.26 -7.66 -10.40
CA SER A 114 28.03 -7.90 -8.97
C SER A 114 29.24 -8.43 -8.20
N ASP A 115 30.15 -9.14 -8.86
CA ASP A 115 31.39 -9.71 -8.33
C ASP A 115 32.52 -8.69 -8.21
N ALA A 116 32.43 -7.56 -8.91
CA ALA A 116 33.39 -6.45 -8.87
C ALA A 116 32.96 -5.29 -7.97
N ILE A 117 31.78 -5.37 -7.33
CA ILE A 117 31.25 -4.34 -6.44
C ILE A 117 31.99 -4.38 -5.09
N GLU A 118 32.61 -3.26 -4.74
CA GLU A 118 33.27 -3.11 -3.45
C GLU A 118 32.25 -2.91 -2.32
N HIS A 119 32.64 -3.19 -1.08
CA HIS A 119 31.73 -3.12 0.08
C HIS A 119 31.08 -1.73 0.25
N TYR A 120 31.81 -0.64 0.01
CA TYR A 120 31.24 0.71 0.11
C TYR A 120 30.26 1.01 -1.04
N GLU A 121 30.53 0.52 -2.24
CA GLU A 121 29.64 0.67 -3.40
C GLU A 121 28.34 -0.11 -3.17
N ARG A 122 28.44 -1.31 -2.61
CA ARG A 122 27.27 -2.10 -2.20
C ARG A 122 26.39 -1.33 -1.22
N LYS A 123 26.98 -0.61 -0.26
CA LYS A 123 26.23 0.22 0.67
C LYS A 123 25.49 1.33 -0.09
N ASN A 124 26.17 2.08 -0.95
CA ASN A 124 25.53 3.15 -1.73
C ASN A 124 24.37 2.61 -2.59
N ILE A 125 24.52 1.41 -3.16
CA ILE A 125 23.43 0.75 -3.91
C ILE A 125 22.27 0.37 -2.99
N MET A 126 22.53 -0.07 -1.75
CA MET A 126 21.49 -0.35 -0.78
C MET A 126 20.74 0.93 -0.39
N ASP A 127 21.47 2.00 -0.06
CA ASP A 127 20.90 3.30 0.28
C ASP A 127 20.01 3.80 -0.89
N MET A 128 20.48 3.69 -2.14
CA MET A 128 19.68 4.01 -3.34
C MET A 128 18.39 3.19 -3.47
N ILE A 129 18.43 1.90 -3.13
CA ILE A 129 17.23 1.04 -3.16
C ILE A 129 16.27 1.44 -2.04
N GLU A 130 16.78 1.82 -0.86
CA GLU A 130 15.96 2.31 0.26
C GLU A 130 15.19 3.58 -0.15
N GLU A 131 15.86 4.59 -0.70
CA GLU A 131 15.23 5.81 -1.21
C GLU A 131 14.13 5.52 -2.25
N ALA A 132 14.36 4.55 -3.14
CA ALA A 132 13.35 4.13 -4.12
C ALA A 132 12.11 3.49 -3.47
N VAL A 133 12.28 2.77 -2.35
CA VAL A 133 11.19 2.20 -1.56
C VAL A 133 10.42 3.28 -0.80
N GLU A 134 11.11 4.30 -0.27
CA GLU A 134 10.49 5.44 0.41
C GLU A 134 9.64 6.26 -0.59
N ALA A 135 10.19 6.56 -1.78
CA ALA A 135 9.45 7.19 -2.87
C ALA A 135 8.22 6.39 -3.32
N ALA A 136 8.33 5.06 -3.46
CA ALA A 136 7.19 4.21 -3.79
C ALA A 136 6.10 4.25 -2.70
N THR A 137 6.52 4.32 -1.42
CA THR A 137 5.59 4.43 -0.28
C THR A 137 4.89 5.78 -0.26
N ALA A 138 5.61 6.86 -0.50
CA ALA A 138 5.05 8.21 -0.57
C ALA A 138 4.06 8.36 -1.73
N LEU A 139 4.42 7.90 -2.94
CA LEU A 139 3.54 7.89 -4.11
C LEU A 139 2.24 7.11 -3.87
N ALA A 140 2.33 5.93 -3.25
CA ALA A 140 1.15 5.12 -2.98
C ALA A 140 0.19 5.81 -2.00
N ASN A 141 0.71 6.45 -0.96
CA ASN A 141 -0.10 7.22 -0.01
C ASN A 141 -0.65 8.50 -0.66
N PHE A 142 0.10 9.15 -1.55
CA PHE A 142 -0.39 10.29 -2.34
C PHE A 142 -1.57 9.91 -3.24
N ILE A 143 -1.47 8.79 -3.97
CA ILE A 143 -2.58 8.28 -4.78
C ILE A 143 -3.79 7.98 -3.89
N ALA A 144 -3.59 7.27 -2.78
CA ALA A 144 -4.64 6.91 -1.83
C ALA A 144 -5.37 8.15 -1.28
N VAL A 145 -4.65 9.10 -0.70
CA VAL A 145 -5.22 10.32 -0.11
C VAL A 145 -5.87 11.21 -1.17
N THR A 146 -5.30 11.31 -2.37
CA THR A 146 -5.84 12.16 -3.44
C THR A 146 -7.12 11.57 -4.03
N THR A 147 -7.16 10.25 -4.25
CA THR A 147 -8.36 9.56 -4.75
C THR A 147 -9.51 9.67 -3.74
N GLU A 148 -9.23 9.43 -2.46
CA GLU A 148 -10.20 9.62 -1.38
C GLU A 148 -10.71 11.08 -1.31
N HIS A 149 -9.81 12.06 -1.32
CA HIS A 149 -10.17 13.48 -1.26
C HIS A 149 -11.07 13.93 -2.42
N LEU A 150 -10.84 13.39 -3.63
CA LEU A 150 -11.57 13.76 -4.84
C LEU A 150 -12.80 12.88 -5.11
N GLY A 151 -13.01 11.82 -4.33
CA GLY A 151 -14.07 10.84 -4.60
C GLY A 151 -13.84 10.06 -5.91
N ILE A 152 -12.58 9.86 -6.30
CA ILE A 152 -12.19 9.08 -7.48
C ILE A 152 -11.96 7.63 -7.05
N SER A 153 -12.36 6.69 -7.90
CA SER A 153 -12.14 5.27 -7.62
C SER A 153 -10.65 4.92 -7.59
N TYR A 154 -10.17 4.39 -6.47
CA TYR A 154 -8.75 4.00 -6.32
C TYR A 154 -8.43 2.78 -7.18
N THR A 155 -9.24 1.72 -7.10
CA THR A 155 -9.09 0.54 -7.96
C THR A 155 -9.31 0.89 -9.43
N GLY A 156 -10.18 1.85 -9.73
CA GLY A 156 -10.40 2.38 -11.08
C GLY A 156 -9.12 2.99 -11.70
N VAL A 157 -8.39 3.82 -10.94
CA VAL A 157 -7.12 4.41 -11.38
C VAL A 157 -6.10 3.33 -11.74
N TRP A 158 -5.94 2.30 -10.89
CA TRP A 158 -5.04 1.18 -11.17
C TRP A 158 -5.49 0.36 -12.38
N MET A 159 -6.79 0.11 -12.51
CA MET A 159 -7.35 -0.63 -13.63
C MET A 159 -7.11 0.09 -14.97
N ASP A 160 -7.27 1.41 -15.01
CA ASP A 160 -7.00 2.20 -16.20
C ASP A 160 -5.50 2.23 -16.53
N HIS A 161 -4.62 2.26 -15.52
CA HIS A 161 -3.19 2.08 -15.73
C HIS A 161 -2.86 0.70 -16.31
N TYR A 162 -3.48 -0.38 -15.83
CA TYR A 162 -3.26 -1.72 -16.39
C TYR A 162 -3.75 -1.84 -17.84
N LYS A 163 -4.90 -1.25 -18.19
CA LYS A 163 -5.36 -1.18 -19.59
C LYS A 163 -4.36 -0.43 -20.47
N TYR A 164 -3.80 0.68 -19.96
CA TYR A 164 -2.75 1.42 -20.65
C TYR A 164 -1.51 0.54 -20.87
N LEU A 165 -1.00 -0.12 -19.82
CA LEU A 165 0.17 -1.01 -19.93
C LEU A 165 -0.08 -2.16 -20.94
N GLN A 166 -1.28 -2.71 -20.97
CA GLN A 166 -1.66 -3.75 -21.92
C GLN A 166 -1.68 -3.21 -23.36
N LYS A 167 -2.25 -2.01 -23.56
CA LYS A 167 -2.29 -1.34 -24.87
C LYS A 167 -0.89 -1.05 -25.40
N GLU A 168 0.02 -0.59 -24.56
CA GLU A 168 1.41 -0.31 -24.94
C GLU A 168 2.28 -1.59 -25.05
N GLY A 169 1.73 -2.76 -24.72
CA GLY A 169 2.42 -4.04 -24.83
C GLY A 169 3.44 -4.32 -23.72
N PHE A 170 3.39 -3.55 -22.62
CA PHE A 170 4.22 -3.80 -21.45
C PHE A 170 3.74 -5.00 -20.62
N ILE A 171 2.44 -5.32 -20.69
CA ILE A 171 1.82 -6.50 -20.08
C ILE A 171 0.88 -7.20 -21.06
N LYS A 172 0.44 -8.43 -20.72
CA LYS A 172 -0.49 -9.25 -21.52
C LYS A 172 -1.86 -9.30 -20.88
#